data_AF-A0A0F5VLX5-F1
#
_entry.id   AF-A0A0F5VLX5-F1
#
_cell.length_a   1.000
_cell.length_b   1.000
_cell.length_c   1.000
_cell.angle_alpha   90.00
_cell.angle_beta   90.00
_cell.angle_gamma   90.00
#
_symmetry.space_group_name_H-M   'P 1'
#
loop_
_entity.id
_entity.type
_entity.pdbx_description
1 polymer ?
#
loop_
_entity_poly.entity_id
_entity_poly.type
_entity_poly.pdbx_seq_one_letter_code
_entity_poly.pdbx_strand_id
1 'polypeptide(L)'
;MFNDIGPLELVTLVVLAVLVFGPDKLPKVIQDVMRTVRKIREFSESAKQDIRSELGPEFKDFEFEDLNPKTFIRKQMDNDELGLKEIRNGFDIKKEMAEVTDAVHGRESDSSSSSSGSSSGGRIDMTKKPEDDGKGDRPVFDADAT
;
A
#
# COMPACT_ATOMS: atom_id res chain seq x y z
N MET A 1 18.49 -1.07 8.36
CA MET A 1 17.53 -1.04 7.24
C MET A 1 17.65 0.27 6.45
N PHE A 2 17.21 1.43 6.95
CA PHE A 2 17.44 2.70 6.21
C PHE A 2 18.87 3.25 6.33
N ASN A 3 19.60 2.83 7.36
CA ASN A 3 20.97 3.27 7.60
C ASN A 3 22.00 2.60 6.66
N ASP A 4 21.56 1.60 5.89
CA ASP A 4 22.36 0.90 4.89
C ASP A 4 22.33 1.63 3.52
N ILE A 5 21.52 2.69 3.40
CA ILE A 5 21.36 3.42 2.14
C ILE A 5 22.59 4.31 1.89
N GLY A 6 23.35 3.96 0.86
CA GLY A 6 24.57 4.66 0.51
C GLY A 6 24.29 6.00 -0.21
N PRO A 7 25.26 6.93 -0.24
CA PRO A 7 25.16 8.14 -1.06
C PRO A 7 24.86 7.84 -2.55
N LEU A 8 25.40 6.73 -3.07
CA LEU A 8 25.18 6.30 -4.44
C LEU A 8 23.74 5.85 -4.67
N GLU A 9 23.17 5.07 -3.75
CA GLU A 9 21.77 4.62 -3.83
C GLU A 9 20.78 5.78 -3.74
N LEU A 10 21.08 6.79 -2.91
CA LEU A 10 20.29 8.02 -2.85
C LEU A 10 20.27 8.73 -4.21
N VAL A 11 21.42 8.85 -4.88
CA VAL A 11 21.50 9.44 -6.23
C VAL A 11 20.67 8.61 -7.22
N THR A 12 20.75 7.28 -7.16
CA THR A 12 19.94 6.39 -8.01
C THR A 12 18.44 6.61 -7.81
N LEU A 13 17.97 6.75 -6.56
CA LEU A 13 16.57 7.05 -6.26
C LEU A 13 16.14 8.43 -6.80
N VAL A 14 17.00 9.44 -6.68
CA VAL A 14 16.71 10.78 -7.23
C VAL A 14 16.59 10.72 -8.75
N VAL A 15 17.52 10.04 -9.43
CA VAL A 15 17.46 9.87 -10.89
C VAL A 15 16.21 9.10 -11.30
N LEU A 16 15.86 8.03 -10.59
CA LEU A 16 14.63 7.27 -10.83
C LEU A 16 13.38 8.15 -10.66
N ALA A 17 13.32 8.93 -9.59
CA ALA A 17 12.20 9.84 -9.36
C ALA A 17 12.10 10.90 -10.47
N VAL A 18 13.23 11.46 -10.91
CA VAL A 18 13.26 12.40 -12.04
C VAL A 18 12.81 11.74 -13.34
N LEU A 19 13.15 10.46 -13.56
CA LEU A 19 12.74 9.74 -14.77
C LEU A 19 11.23 9.42 -14.77
N VAL A 20 10.68 9.04 -13.62
CA VAL A 20 9.26 8.69 -13.46
C VAL A 20 8.37 9.94 -13.51
N PHE A 21 8.70 10.97 -12.73
CA PHE A 21 7.86 12.16 -12.61
C PHE A 21 8.25 13.27 -13.60
N GLY A 22 9.50 13.31 -14.04
CA GLY A 22 10.09 14.41 -14.79
C GLY A 22 10.71 15.49 -13.86
N PRO A 23 11.82 16.12 -14.27
CA PRO A 23 12.53 17.13 -13.46
C PRO A 23 11.68 18.36 -13.16
N ASP A 24 10.72 18.69 -14.04
CA ASP A 24 9.86 19.87 -13.88
C ASP A 24 8.65 19.63 -12.95
N LYS A 25 8.24 18.37 -12.78
CA LYS A 25 7.05 18.00 -11.98
C LYS A 25 7.42 17.61 -10.56
N LEU A 26 8.56 16.95 -10.37
CA LEU A 26 9.07 16.54 -9.06
C LEU A 26 9.04 17.68 -8.01
N PRO A 27 9.60 18.89 -8.27
CA PRO A 27 9.53 19.98 -7.30
C PRO A 27 8.11 20.45 -7.01
N LYS A 28 7.20 20.41 -8.01
CA LYS A 28 5.78 20.75 -7.80
C LYS A 28 5.10 19.72 -6.89
N VAL A 29 5.32 18.43 -7.12
CA VAL A 29 4.78 17.33 -6.29
C VAL A 29 5.28 17.47 -4.85
N ILE A 30 6.57 17.74 -4.63
CA ILE A 30 7.11 17.97 -3.27
C ILE A 30 6.39 19.15 -2.61
N GLN A 31 6.21 20.26 -3.34
CA GLN A 31 5.52 21.44 -2.81
C GLN A 31 4.07 21.14 -2.43
N ASP A 32 3.35 20.37 -3.25
CA ASP A 32 1.96 20.00 -3.01
C ASP A 32 1.83 19.10 -1.78
N VAL A 33 2.72 18.10 -1.65
CA VAL A 33 2.79 17.23 -0.47
C VAL A 33 3.12 18.06 0.77
N MET A 34 4.14 18.91 0.72
CA MET A 34 4.53 19.75 1.86
C MET A 34 3.43 20.72 2.28
N ARG A 35 2.70 21.30 1.32
CA ARG A 35 1.55 22.17 1.58
C ARG A 35 0.41 21.39 2.24
N THR A 36 0.15 20.18 1.76
CA THR A 36 -0.86 19.29 2.34
C THR A 36 -0.52 18.91 3.78
N VAL A 37 0.73 18.53 4.04
CA VAL A 37 1.23 18.22 5.39
C VAL A 37 1.08 19.41 6.34
N ARG A 38 1.39 20.63 5.88
CA ARG A 38 1.19 21.84 6.69
C ARG A 38 -0.28 22.08 7.03
N LYS A 39 -1.17 21.97 6.04
CA LYS A 39 -2.61 22.12 6.25
C LYS A 39 -3.17 21.09 7.23
N ILE A 40 -2.73 19.84 7.13
CA ILE A 40 -3.12 18.78 8.08
C ILE A 40 -2.68 19.15 9.49
N ARG A 41 -1.43 19.60 9.67
CA ARG A 41 -0.91 20.03 10.97
C ARG A 41 -1.69 21.22 11.55
N GLU A 42 -1.99 22.23 10.74
CA GLU A 42 -2.78 23.40 11.14
C GLU A 42 -4.21 23.02 11.53
N PHE A 43 -4.83 22.12 10.77
CA PHE A 43 -6.18 21.61 11.06
C PHE A 43 -6.21 20.80 12.37
N SER A 44 -5.21 19.94 12.60
CA SER A 44 -5.06 19.21 13.86
C SER A 44 -4.88 20.13 15.07
N GLU A 45 -4.07 21.17 14.93
CA GLU A 45 -3.86 22.14 16.03
C GLU A 45 -5.13 22.96 16.30
N SER A 46 -5.82 23.39 15.26
CA SER A 46 -7.06 24.18 15.38
C SER A 46 -8.18 23.35 16.02
N ALA A 47 -8.39 22.11 15.55
CA ALA A 47 -9.38 21.21 16.13
C ALA A 47 -9.07 20.89 17.61
N LYS A 48 -7.78 20.76 17.97
CA LYS A 48 -7.36 20.60 19.38
C LYS A 48 -7.69 21.83 20.22
N GLN A 49 -7.54 23.03 19.67
CA GLN A 49 -7.89 24.28 20.33
C GLN A 49 -9.40 24.44 20.50
N ASP A 50 -10.19 24.08 19.49
CA ASP A 50 -11.65 24.17 19.52
C ASP A 50 -12.24 23.17 20.53
N ILE A 51 -11.78 21.91 20.52
CA ILE A 51 -12.15 20.87 21.50
C ILE A 51 -11.81 21.31 22.93
N ARG A 52 -10.63 21.89 23.15
CA ARG A 52 -10.21 22.40 24.46
C ARG A 52 -11.06 23.60 24.93
N SER A 53 -11.54 24.41 24.00
CA SER A 53 -12.30 25.64 24.29
C SER A 53 -13.77 25.36 24.56
N GLU A 54 -14.37 24.39 23.87
CA GLU A 54 -15.80 24.09 23.98
C GLU A 54 -16.16 23.04 25.03
N LEU A 55 -15.25 22.11 25.38
CA LEU A 55 -15.57 21.00 26.29
C LEU A 55 -15.02 21.15 27.72
N GLY A 56 -14.35 22.27 28.02
CA GLY A 56 -13.84 22.53 29.37
C GLY A 56 -12.71 21.57 29.80
N PRO A 57 -12.21 21.71 31.05
CA PRO A 57 -11.03 21.01 31.54
C PRO A 57 -11.15 19.47 31.62
N GLU A 58 -12.33 18.89 31.38
CA GLU A 58 -12.55 17.42 31.44
C GLU A 58 -12.00 16.65 30.22
N PHE A 59 -11.60 17.34 29.14
CA PHE A 59 -10.90 16.74 27.99
C PHE A 59 -9.40 17.06 27.93
N LYS A 60 -8.83 17.59 29.02
CA LYS A 60 -7.36 17.76 29.14
C LYS A 60 -6.61 16.43 28.99
N ASP A 61 -7.28 15.32 29.31
CA ASP A 61 -6.70 13.98 29.37
C ASP A 61 -6.96 13.14 28.10
N PHE A 62 -7.60 13.70 27.05
CA PHE A 62 -7.45 13.13 25.71
C PHE A 62 -6.07 13.52 25.17
N GLU A 63 -5.07 12.82 25.70
CA GLU A 63 -3.65 12.92 25.41
C GLU A 63 -3.35 12.56 23.95
N PHE A 64 -3.45 13.55 23.08
CA PHE A 64 -2.83 13.52 21.76
C PHE A 64 -1.32 13.86 21.82
N GLU A 65 -0.64 13.63 22.95
CA GLU A 65 0.84 13.62 22.99
C GLU A 65 1.42 12.44 22.20
N ASP A 66 0.56 11.49 21.82
CA ASP A 66 0.88 10.37 20.94
C ASP A 66 0.50 10.61 19.46
N LEU A 67 0.18 11.83 19.02
CA LEU A 67 -0.09 12.12 17.59
C LEU A 67 1.07 12.78 16.84
N ASN A 68 2.23 12.94 17.47
CA ASN A 68 3.44 13.20 16.70
C ASN A 68 3.81 11.86 16.03
N PRO A 69 3.80 11.73 14.69
CA PRO A 69 4.03 10.42 14.05
C PRO A 69 5.37 9.82 14.48
N LYS A 70 6.38 10.65 14.82
CA LYS A 70 7.64 10.20 15.38
C LYS A 70 7.53 9.66 16.81
N THR A 71 6.70 10.24 17.67
CA THR A 71 6.50 9.73 19.04
C THR A 71 5.52 8.57 19.05
N PHE A 72 4.48 8.56 18.21
CA PHE A 72 3.57 7.44 17.99
C PHE A 72 4.30 6.22 17.45
N ILE A 73 5.11 6.38 16.40
CA ILE A 73 5.94 5.28 15.87
C ILE A 73 6.93 4.84 16.94
N ARG A 74 7.55 5.76 17.69
CA ARG A 74 8.46 5.38 18.77
C ARG A 74 7.75 4.64 19.90
N LYS A 75 6.56 5.08 20.32
CA LYS A 75 5.75 4.46 21.38
C LYS A 75 5.12 3.14 20.93
N GLN A 76 4.76 2.99 19.65
CA GLN A 76 4.35 1.73 19.02
C GLN A 76 5.54 0.78 18.79
N MET A 77 6.74 1.28 18.54
CA MET A 77 7.96 0.47 18.45
C MET A 77 8.46 0.05 19.84
N ASP A 78 8.30 0.89 20.86
CA ASP A 78 8.68 0.61 22.25
C ASP A 78 7.60 -0.23 22.99
N ASN A 79 6.33 -0.17 22.57
CA ASN A 79 5.28 -1.10 23.00
C ASN A 79 5.31 -2.36 22.13
N ASP A 80 6.31 -3.22 22.39
CA ASP A 80 6.51 -4.55 21.80
C ASP A 80 5.33 -5.54 21.97
N GLU A 81 4.22 -5.14 22.61
CA GLU A 81 3.17 -6.03 23.11
C GLU A 81 1.99 -6.23 22.14
N LEU A 82 1.77 -5.34 21.16
CA LEU A 82 0.58 -5.40 20.30
C LEU A 82 0.89 -5.52 18.80
N GLY A 83 1.52 -6.64 18.41
CA GLY A 83 1.36 -7.20 17.06
C GLY A 83 2.46 -6.89 16.04
N LEU A 84 3.45 -6.04 16.36
CA LEU A 84 4.60 -5.83 15.46
C LEU A 84 5.53 -7.06 15.38
N LYS A 85 5.56 -7.89 16.42
CA LYS A 85 6.22 -9.20 16.40
C LYS A 85 5.49 -10.21 15.50
N GLU A 86 4.16 -10.09 15.40
CA GLU A 86 3.33 -10.91 14.54
C GLU A 86 3.41 -10.47 13.07
N ILE A 87 3.51 -9.16 12.80
CA ILE A 87 3.81 -8.64 11.45
C ILE A 87 5.24 -8.98 11.03
N ARG A 88 6.21 -8.93 11.96
CA ARG A 88 7.60 -9.34 11.73
C ARG A 88 7.73 -10.85 11.50
N ASN A 89 6.97 -11.67 12.23
CA ASN A 89 6.84 -13.11 11.96
C ASN A 89 6.08 -13.37 10.65
N GLY A 90 5.11 -12.53 10.27
CA GLY A 90 4.47 -12.56 8.95
C GLY A 90 5.42 -12.25 7.79
N PHE A 91 6.60 -11.68 8.06
CA PHE A 91 7.66 -11.49 7.06
C PHE A 91 8.59 -12.71 6.93
N ASP A 92 8.48 -13.71 7.81
CA ASP A 92 9.14 -15.01 7.69
C ASP A 92 8.57 -15.84 6.51
N ILE A 93 7.47 -15.38 5.91
CA ILE A 93 6.97 -15.84 4.60
C ILE A 93 8.05 -15.68 3.51
N LYS A 94 8.99 -14.73 3.62
CA LYS A 94 10.13 -14.68 2.68
C LYS A 94 11.02 -15.91 2.76
N LYS A 95 11.15 -16.50 3.95
CA LYS A 95 11.94 -17.71 4.18
C LYS A 95 11.18 -18.94 3.69
N GLU A 96 9.87 -19.00 3.92
CA GLU A 96 9.01 -20.04 3.35
C GLU A 96 8.91 -19.95 1.82
N MET A 97 8.85 -18.75 1.24
CA MET A 97 8.90 -18.53 -0.20
C MET A 97 10.26 -18.93 -0.78
N ALA A 98 11.35 -18.69 -0.05
CA ALA A 98 12.67 -19.15 -0.46
C ALA A 98 12.78 -20.68 -0.42
N GLU A 99 12.22 -21.34 0.60
CA GLU A 99 12.18 -22.81 0.72
C GLU A 99 11.27 -23.45 -0.35
N VAL A 100 10.09 -22.87 -0.61
CA VAL A 100 9.20 -23.32 -1.69
C VAL A 100 9.83 -23.10 -3.07
N THR A 101 10.53 -21.98 -3.25
CA THR A 101 11.29 -21.70 -4.47
C THR A 101 12.44 -22.69 -4.64
N ASP A 102 13.17 -23.00 -3.58
CA ASP A 102 14.27 -23.97 -3.59
C ASP A 102 13.75 -25.41 -3.82
N ALA A 103 12.60 -25.78 -3.26
CA ALA A 103 11.96 -27.07 -3.50
C ALA A 103 11.46 -27.23 -4.96
N VAL A 104 11.04 -26.13 -5.60
CA VAL A 104 10.66 -26.11 -7.03
C VAL A 104 11.90 -26.22 -7.91
N HIS A 105 12.97 -25.48 -7.60
CA HIS A 105 14.24 -25.58 -8.36
C HIS A 105 14.99 -26.91 -8.08
N GLY A 106 14.80 -27.52 -6.92
CA GLY A 106 15.40 -28.80 -6.53
C GLY A 106 14.81 -30.01 -7.24
N ARG A 107 13.61 -29.90 -7.81
CA ARG A 107 12.98 -30.96 -8.63
C ARG A 107 13.65 -31.10 -10.01
N GLU A 108 14.42 -30.10 -10.44
CA GLU A 108 15.01 -30.06 -11.78
C GLU A 108 16.36 -30.77 -11.90
N SER A 109 17.03 -31.09 -10.79
CA SER A 109 18.36 -31.72 -10.81
C SER A 109 18.34 -33.26 -10.80
N ASP A 110 17.18 -33.89 -10.56
CA ASP A 110 17.02 -35.36 -10.58
C ASP A 110 15.75 -35.78 -11.33
N SER A 111 15.58 -35.37 -12.59
CA SER A 111 14.66 -36.05 -13.52
C SER A 111 14.76 -35.58 -14.97
N SER A 112 15.97 -35.54 -15.55
CA SER A 112 16.09 -35.55 -17.02
C SER A 112 16.24 -36.98 -17.54
N SER A 113 15.18 -37.78 -17.43
CA SER A 113 14.99 -38.96 -18.28
C SER A 113 13.52 -39.11 -18.69
N SER A 114 13.30 -38.97 -20.00
CA SER A 114 12.14 -39.39 -20.80
C SER A 114 10.74 -38.89 -20.42
N SER A 115 10.14 -38.07 -21.27
CA SER A 115 9.30 -38.60 -22.36
C SER A 115 8.70 -37.48 -23.23
N SER A 116 9.08 -37.50 -24.51
CA SER A 116 8.34 -36.86 -25.59
C SER A 116 7.03 -37.61 -25.82
N GLY A 117 5.91 -36.91 -25.68
CA GLY A 117 4.57 -37.43 -25.94
C GLY A 117 3.60 -36.30 -26.27
N SER A 118 3.24 -36.21 -27.54
CA SER A 118 2.36 -35.20 -28.12
C SER A 118 0.89 -35.34 -27.71
N SER A 119 0.20 -34.19 -27.75
CA SER A 119 -1.13 -33.97 -28.35
C SER A 119 -2.38 -33.81 -27.47
N SER A 120 -3.05 -32.69 -27.77
CA SER A 120 -4.50 -32.45 -27.79
C SER A 120 -5.24 -32.26 -26.45
N GLY A 121 -5.90 -31.10 -26.33
CA GLY A 121 -7.04 -30.94 -25.42
C GLY A 121 -7.11 -29.59 -24.72
N GLY A 122 -7.86 -28.65 -25.29
CA GLY A 122 -8.52 -27.58 -24.54
C GLY A 122 -7.66 -26.38 -24.12
N ARG A 123 -7.49 -25.40 -25.02
CA ARG A 123 -7.13 -24.04 -24.60
C ARG A 123 -8.41 -23.42 -24.03
N ILE A 124 -8.48 -23.20 -22.74
CA ILE A 124 -9.60 -22.47 -22.13
C ILE A 124 -9.35 -20.99 -22.43
N ASP A 125 -10.15 -20.42 -23.32
CA ASP A 125 -10.12 -19.01 -23.68
C ASP A 125 -10.81 -18.20 -22.58
N MET A 126 -10.04 -17.39 -21.86
CA MET A 126 -10.52 -16.52 -20.77
C MET A 126 -10.78 -15.09 -21.25
N THR A 127 -10.92 -14.85 -22.55
CA THR A 127 -11.33 -13.54 -23.04
C THR A 127 -12.83 -13.34 -22.81
N LYS A 128 -13.17 -12.42 -21.90
CA LYS A 128 -14.54 -11.93 -21.72
C LYS A 128 -14.94 -11.17 -23.00
N LYS A 129 -15.67 -11.85 -23.88
CA LYS A 129 -16.27 -11.25 -25.08
C LYS A 129 -17.16 -10.09 -24.64
N PRO A 130 -16.98 -8.86 -25.15
CA PRO A 130 -17.90 -7.77 -24.86
C PRO A 130 -19.24 -8.16 -25.46
N GLU A 131 -20.26 -8.19 -24.61
CA GLU A 131 -21.64 -8.37 -25.02
C GLU A 131 -22.01 -7.15 -25.87
N ASP A 132 -22.41 -7.41 -27.11
CA ASP A 132 -23.00 -6.43 -27.99
C ASP A 132 -24.35 -6.07 -27.35
N ASP A 133 -24.38 -5.00 -26.55
CA ASP A 133 -25.59 -4.36 -26.03
C ASP A 133 -26.34 -3.70 -27.19
N GLY A 134 -26.84 -4.57 -28.06
CA GLY A 134 -27.86 -4.27 -29.04
C GLY A 134 -29.13 -3.85 -28.29
N LYS A 135 -29.32 -2.54 -28.23
CA LYS A 135 -30.60 -1.93 -28.59
C LYS A 135 -31.80 -2.39 -27.75
N GLY A 136 -31.89 -1.81 -26.57
CA GLY A 136 -33.18 -1.40 -25.99
C GLY A 136 -33.86 -2.44 -25.12
N ASP A 137 -33.67 -2.30 -23.81
CA ASP A 137 -34.80 -2.42 -22.88
C ASP A 137 -34.63 -1.36 -21.80
N ARG A 138 -35.34 -0.25 -21.98
CA ARG A 138 -35.52 0.77 -20.95
C ARG A 138 -36.60 0.21 -20.02
N PRO A 139 -36.42 0.18 -18.69
CA PRO A 139 -37.53 -0.19 -17.81
C PRO A 139 -38.68 0.79 -18.07
N VAL A 140 -39.87 0.22 -18.26
CA VAL A 140 -41.10 0.98 -18.56
C VAL A 140 -41.33 1.95 -17.40
N PHE A 141 -41.46 3.24 -17.71
CA PHE A 141 -41.86 4.24 -16.73
C PHE A 141 -43.17 3.79 -16.06
N ASP A 142 -43.15 3.59 -14.75
CA ASP A 142 -44.35 3.38 -13.94
C ASP A 142 -44.90 4.76 -13.56
N ALA A 143 -45.96 5.16 -14.26
CA ALA A 143 -46.58 6.48 -14.13
C ALA A 143 -47.67 6.52 -13.04
N ASP A 144 -47.85 5.45 -12.24
CA ASP A 144 -48.87 5.37 -11.19
C ASP A 144 -48.28 5.46 -9.77
N ALA A 145 -46.99 5.73 -9.64
CA ALA A 145 -46.35 6.01 -8.34
C ALA A 145 -46.50 7.50 -7.96
N THR A 146 -47.71 7.89 -7.54
CA THR A 146 -48.01 9.15 -6.82
C THR A 146 -48.58 8.89 -5.44
#